data_AF-A0AA51SA84-F1
#
_entry.id   AF-A0AA51SA84-F1
#
_cell.length_a   1.000
_cell.length_b   1.000
_cell.length_c   1.000
_cell.angle_alpha   90.00
_cell.angle_beta   90.00
_cell.angle_gamma   90.00
#
_symmetry.space_group_name_H-M   'P 1'
#
loop_
_entity.id
_entity.type
_entity.pdbx_description
1 polymer ?
#
loop_
_entity_poly.entity_id
_entity_poly.type
_entity_poly.pdbx_seq_one_letter_code
_entity_poly.pdbx_strand_id
1 'polypeptide(L)' 'MPIKKWIVQYAIALPIVFSLLTSVQYLKGRSLEYSIEFGILWAWVSVTIFAIRRFYNYRKNINCAVCNDLPDKNQDSGGS' A
#
# COMPACT_ATOMS: atom_id res chain seq x y z
N MET A 1 14.28 -6.52 -8.97
CA MET A 1 13.22 -5.59 -9.39
C MET A 1 12.42 -5.14 -8.17
N PRO A 2 12.12 -3.84 -8.01
CA PRO A 2 11.34 -3.31 -6.88
C PRO A 2 9.97 -3.99 -6.71
N ILE A 3 9.43 -4.57 -7.79
CA ILE A 3 8.17 -5.32 -7.84
C ILE A 3 8.08 -6.42 -6.77
N LYS A 4 9.16 -7.18 -6.51
CA LYS A 4 9.13 -8.24 -5.46
C LYS A 4 8.92 -7.64 -4.07
N LYS A 5 9.54 -6.49 -3.77
CA LYS A 5 9.37 -5.77 -2.49
C LYS A 5 7.94 -5.23 -2.39
N TRP A 6 7.39 -4.73 -3.49
CA TRP A 6 6.03 -4.20 -3.53
C TRP A 6 4.98 -5.28 -3.25
N ILE A 7 5.11 -6.45 -3.86
CA ILE A 7 4.20 -7.58 -3.62
C ILE A 7 4.19 -7.94 -2.14
N VAL A 8 5.36 -8.07 -1.51
CA VAL A 8 5.47 -8.37 -0.08
C VAL A 8 4.83 -7.28 0.78
N GLN A 9 5.10 -6.00 0.47
CA GLN A 9 4.51 -4.88 1.21
C GLN A 9 2.98 -4.88 1.13
N TYR A 10 2.40 -5.05 -0.06
CA TYR A 10 0.94 -5.03 -0.22
C TYR A 10 0.29 -6.32 0.29
N ALA A 11 0.98 -7.47 0.25
CA ALA A 11 0.53 -8.70 0.89
C ALA A 11 0.43 -8.57 2.42
N ILE A 12 1.28 -7.74 3.04
CA ILE A 12 1.20 -7.41 4.47
C ILE A 12 0.19 -6.30 4.75
N ALA A 13 0.11 -5.27 3.89
CA ALA A 13 -0.79 -4.14 4.09
C ALA A 13 -2.27 -4.56 3.98
N LEU A 14 -2.59 -5.47 3.06
CA LEU A 14 -3.97 -5.93 2.84
C LEU A 14 -4.64 -6.54 4.09
N PRO A 15 -4.06 -7.54 4.79
CA PRO A 15 -4.66 -8.08 6.01
C PRO A 15 -4.73 -7.03 7.14
N ILE A 16 -3.75 -6.13 7.25
CA ILE A 16 -3.76 -5.07 8.28
C ILE A 16 -4.95 -4.12 8.05
N VAL A 17 -5.12 -3.63 6.81
CA VAL A 17 -6.23 -2.72 6.47
C VAL A 17 -7.56 -3.45 6.58
N PHE A 18 -7.65 -4.70 6.12
CA PHE A 18 -8.85 -5.53 6.27
C PHE A 18 -9.25 -5.68 7.74
N SER A 19 -8.31 -6.06 8.61
CA SER A 19 -8.57 -6.22 10.04
C SER A 19 -9.02 -4.91 10.67
N LEU A 20 -8.35 -3.79 10.38
CA LEU A 20 -8.74 -2.47 10.88
C LEU A 20 -10.17 -2.11 10.48
N LEU A 21 -10.51 -2.23 9.20
CA LEU A 21 -11.84 -1.86 8.70
C LEU A 21 -12.94 -2.78 9.24
N THR A 22 -12.68 -4.09 9.28
CA THR A 22 -13.61 -5.08 9.82
C THR A 22 -13.85 -4.83 11.31
N SER A 23 -12.78 -4.62 12.09
CA SER A 23 -12.88 -4.33 13.52
C SER A 23 -13.66 -3.05 13.79
N VAL A 24 -13.43 -1.97 13.04
CA VAL A 24 -14.18 -0.72 13.20
C VAL A 24 -15.67 -0.93 12.97
N GLN A 25 -16.06 -1.66 11.92
CA GLN A 25 -17.47 -1.89 11.60
C GLN A 25 -18.13 -2.81 12.63
N TYR A 26 -17.42 -3.84 13.09
CA TYR A 26 -17.89 -4.74 14.12
C TYR A 26 -18.10 -4.03 15.46
N LEU A 27 -17.14 -3.19 15.88
CA LEU A 27 -17.25 -2.36 17.09
C LEU A 27 -18.40 -1.34 17.00
N LYS A 28 -18.82 -0.96 15.80
CA LYS A 28 -19.98 -0.10 15.55
C LYS A 28 -21.31 -0.83 15.68
N GLY A 29 -21.30 -2.12 16.05
CA GLY A 29 -22.49 -2.94 16.23
C GLY A 29 -23.09 -3.47 14.92
N ARG A 30 -22.33 -3.47 13.83
CA ARG A 30 -22.77 -4.12 12.58
C ARG A 30 -22.63 -5.64 12.68
N SER A 31 -23.37 -6.37 11.84
CA SER A 31 -23.22 -7.83 11.75
C SER A 31 -21.80 -8.19 11.29
N LEU A 32 -21.34 -9.39 11.69
CA LEU A 32 -20.03 -9.89 11.33
C LEU A 32 -19.89 -10.04 9.80
N GLU A 33 -20.92 -10.58 9.15
CA GLU A 33 -20.99 -10.74 7.69
C GLU A 33 -20.78 -9.40 6.97
N TYR A 34 -21.58 -8.39 7.32
CA TYR A 34 -21.44 -7.05 6.75
C TYR A 34 -20.06 -6.43 7.00
N SER A 35 -19.51 -6.65 8.19
CA SER A 35 -18.20 -6.09 8.56
C SER A 35 -17.07 -6.71 7.73
N ILE A 36 -17.15 -8.01 7.46
CA ILE A 36 -16.19 -8.73 6.62
C ILE A 36 -16.31 -8.28 5.16
N GLU A 37 -17.53 -8.22 4.60
CA GLU A 37 -17.76 -7.74 3.23
C GLU A 37 -17.22 -6.33 3.03
N PHE A 38 -17.54 -5.43 3.97
CA PHE A 38 -17.03 -4.07 3.97
C PHE A 38 -15.49 -4.06 4.03
N GLY A 39 -14.92 -4.84 4.94
CA GLY A 39 -13.47 -4.92 5.12
C GLY A 39 -12.75 -5.38 3.86
N ILE A 40 -13.22 -6.44 3.21
CA ILE A 40 -12.61 -6.99 1.99
C ILE A 40 -12.67 -5.96 0.85
N LEU A 41 -13.87 -5.42 0.58
CA LEU A 41 -14.07 -4.49 -0.53
C LEU A 41 -13.19 -3.25 -0.37
N TRP A 42 -13.22 -2.62 0.81
CA TRP A 42 -12.48 -1.39 1.04
C TRP A 42 -10.99 -1.59 1.23
N ALA A 43 -10.54 -2.72 1.78
CA ALA A 43 -9.11 -3.05 1.82
C ALA A 43 -8.56 -3.22 0.40
N TRP A 44 -9.29 -3.93 -0.48
CA TRP A 44 -8.88 -4.16 -1.85
C TRP A 44 -8.84 -2.86 -2.68
N VAL A 45 -9.88 -2.03 -2.58
CA VAL A 45 -9.92 -0.70 -3.21
C VAL A 45 -8.77 0.17 -2.74
N SER A 46 -8.53 0.24 -1.42
CA SER A 46 -7.48 1.07 -0.85
C SER A 46 -6.09 0.65 -1.33
N VAL A 47 -5.75 -0.65 -1.20
CA VAL A 47 -4.45 -1.19 -1.63
C VAL A 47 -4.24 -0.96 -3.13
N THR A 48 -5.28 -1.13 -3.95
CA THR A 48 -5.23 -0.93 -5.40
C THR A 48 -4.89 0.51 -5.76
N ILE A 49 -5.55 1.49 -5.14
CA ILE A 49 -5.29 2.93 -5.39
C ILE A 49 -3.83 3.28 -5.06
N PHE A 50 -3.33 2.84 -3.91
CA PHE A 50 -1.94 3.08 -3.51
C PHE A 50 -0.93 2.39 -4.44
N ALA A 51 -1.21 1.14 -4.84
CA ALA A 51 -0.38 0.40 -5.78
C ALA A 51 -0.29 1.10 -7.15
N ILE A 52 -1.42 1.54 -7.70
CA ILE A 52 -1.47 2.27 -8.98
C ILE A 52 -0.71 3.59 -8.85
N ARG A 53 -0.92 4.35 -7.76
CA ARG A 53 -0.25 5.64 -7.57
C ARG A 53 1.26 5.48 -7.46
N ARG A 54 1.72 4.47 -6.72
CA ARG A 54 3.15 4.14 -6.59
C ARG A 54 3.75 3.71 -7.92
N PHE A 55 3.04 2.88 -8.70
CA PHE A 55 3.46 2.48 -10.04
C PHE A 55 3.57 3.69 -10.99
N TYR A 56 2.60 4.59 -10.97
CA TYR A 56 2.63 5.82 -11.76
C TYR A 56 3.85 6.69 -11.41
N ASN A 57 4.10 6.92 -10.12
CA ASN A 57 5.24 7.73 -9.66
C ASN A 57 6.58 7.09 -10.07
N TYR A 58 6.69 5.77 -9.92
CA TYR A 58 7.85 5.01 -10.37
C TYR A 58 8.08 5.16 -11.89
N ARG A 59 7.03 4.99 -12.71
CA ARG A 59 7.11 5.14 -14.17
C ARG A 59 7.49 6.56 -14.61
N LYS A 60 7.13 7.57 -13.83
CA LYS A 60 7.41 8.99 -14.10
C LYS A 60 8.68 9.51 -13.42
N ASN A 61 9.46 8.65 -12.75
CA ASN A 61 10.63 9.05 -11.95
C ASN A 61 10.33 10.16 -10.92
N ILE A 62 9.12 10.18 -10.37
CA ILE A 62 8.73 11.13 -9.33
C ILE A 62 9.22 10.55 -7.99
N ASN A 63 10.12 11.29 -7.32
CA ASN A 63 10.67 10.85 -6.05
C ASN A 63 9.58 10.84 -4.96
N CYS A 64 9.41 9.69 -4.31
CA CYS A 64 8.53 9.51 -3.17
C CYS A 64 9.41 9.19 -1.95
N ALA A 65 9.54 10.16 -1.03
CA ALA A 65 10.39 10.04 0.16
C ALA A 65 10.04 8.82 1.03
N VAL A 66 8.75 8.49 1.12
CA VAL A 66 8.25 7.32 1.88
C VAL A 66 8.50 6.00 1.13
N CYS A 67 8.51 6.04 -0.19
CA CYS A 67 8.57 4.85 -1.02
C CYS A 67 10.00 4.33 -1.19
N ASN A 68 10.99 5.23 -1.31
CA ASN A 68 12.40 4.91 -1.55
C ASN A 68 12.60 3.90 -2.71
N ASP A 69 11.89 4.12 -3.83
CA ASP A 69 11.91 3.25 -5.01
C ASP A 69 12.96 3.67 -6.05
N LEU A 70 13.50 4.89 -5.94
CA LEU A 70 14.46 5.49 -6.86
C LEU A 70 15.76 5.78 -6.12
N PRO A 71 16.93 5.59 -6.74
CA PRO A 71 18.20 5.96 -6.13
C PRO A 71 18.27 7.48 -5.94
N ASP A 72 18.83 7.92 -4.82
CA ASP A 72 18.97 9.34 -4.50
C ASP A 72 20.00 9.98 -5.45
N LYS A 73 19.62 11.07 -6.13
CA LYS A 73 20.51 11.75 -7.11
C LYS A 73 21.77 12.31 -6.46
N ASN A 74 21.83 12.41 -5.14
CA ASN A 74 22.97 12.94 -4.39
C ASN A 74 24.08 11.92 -4.14
N GLN A 75 23.96 10.66 -4.58
CA GLN A 75 25.02 9.65 -4.45
C GLN A 75 25.95 9.52 -5.67
N ASP A 76 25.68 10.22 -6.78
CA ASP A 76 26.48 10.14 -8.02
C ASP A 76 27.55 11.24 -8.14
N SER A 77 27.92 11.90 -7.04
CA SER A 77 28.99 12.93 -7.00
C SER A 77 30.10 12.62 -6.00
N GLY A 78 30.23 11.37 -5.56
CA GLY A 78 31.18 10.96 -4.52
C GLY A 78 31.88 9.63 -4.82
N GLY A 79 32.44 9.48 -6.02
CA GLY A 79 33.29 8.34 -6.38
C GLY A 79 34.38 8.77 -7.36
N SER A 80 35.39 9.47 -6.84
CA SER A 80 36.74 9.55 -7.43
C SER A 80 37.51 8.26 -7.15
#